data_AF-A0A0P9EZK4-F1
#
_entry.id   AF-A0A0P9EZK4-F1
#
_cell.length_a   1.000
_cell.length_b   1.000
_cell.length_c   1.000
_cell.angle_alpha   90.00
_cell.angle_beta   90.00
_cell.angle_gamma   90.00
#
_symmetry.space_group_name_H-M   'P 1'
#
loop_
_entity.id
_entity.type
_entity.pdbx_description
1 polymer ?
#
loop_
_entity_poly.entity_id
_entity_poly.type
_entity_poly.pdbx_seq_one_letter_code
_entity_poly.pdbx_strand_id
1 'polypeptide(L)'
;MSHEPEPHAKRPRTTFFDSAPNLNPTRKPPPSFHQPSASSSSAPTGSTDPGHPGAPKARKRDRASAPNGNFRGYYSRRRGLVPSSGGGGPAAPRAVDAPDERLALVPPEWLRGKRVLDVGCNGGVVTVEVAQHGLAAKVTGVDIDADLVRAARKHAELVWSRQAPLQRLVDEAAYLSHAHTSSRSPSPSHTLAPLDLDTTTQSPFASTSRAPPYFPLSLPRMFGYLPTPRGLLTTHHPQPEVETVGVLRRGKRKVMPLEVKAFPDNIRFAHADWVNEEIPDDRDGYDVILAFSITKWIHLRSLNVGLLTFFRRCFDALLPGGRLLLEPQPFSTYARSARASHEQDLQDNYARLVEGADKGWRAEEGDFERVLIELVGFEKRELLGETGKVGSTFRRPVEVYTKRGGGSWGV
;
A
#
# COMPACT_ATOMS: atom_id res chain seq x y z
N MET A 1 -39.90 -17.22 54.71
CA MET A 1 -38.87 -16.43 54.01
C MET A 1 -39.39 -16.15 52.61
N SER A 2 -39.74 -14.90 52.37
CA SER A 2 -40.23 -14.36 51.11
C SER A 2 -39.09 -14.24 50.10
N HIS A 3 -39.26 -14.81 48.90
CA HIS A 3 -38.42 -14.50 47.75
C HIS A 3 -39.30 -13.94 46.63
N GLU A 4 -39.19 -12.63 46.39
CA GLU A 4 -39.67 -11.99 45.17
C GLU A 4 -38.82 -12.44 43.97
N PRO A 5 -39.43 -12.68 42.79
CA PRO A 5 -38.69 -12.80 41.54
C PRO A 5 -38.40 -11.42 40.94
N GLU A 6 -37.15 -11.21 40.49
CA GLU A 6 -36.74 -9.95 39.85
C GLU A 6 -37.49 -9.64 38.53
N PRO A 7 -37.72 -8.35 38.21
CA PRO A 7 -38.40 -7.97 36.98
C PRO A 7 -37.53 -8.19 35.73
N HIS A 8 -38.04 -9.01 34.81
CA HIS A 8 -37.52 -9.17 33.45
C HIS A 8 -37.53 -7.83 32.68
N ALA A 9 -36.35 -7.33 32.32
CA ALA A 9 -36.21 -6.20 31.39
C ALA A 9 -36.71 -6.59 29.99
N LYS A 10 -37.74 -5.89 29.50
CA LYS A 10 -38.26 -6.03 28.14
C LYS A 10 -37.17 -5.62 27.13
N ARG A 11 -36.77 -6.54 26.25
CA ARG A 11 -35.92 -6.23 25.09
C ARG A 11 -36.64 -5.24 24.16
N PRO A 12 -36.05 -4.10 23.79
CA PRO A 12 -36.61 -3.26 22.74
C PRO A 12 -36.42 -3.94 21.38
N ARG A 13 -37.50 -4.04 20.60
CA ARG A 13 -37.48 -4.41 19.18
C ARG A 13 -36.82 -3.27 18.41
N THR A 14 -35.68 -3.52 17.78
CA THR A 14 -35.04 -2.58 16.85
C THR A 14 -35.74 -2.68 15.49
N THR A 15 -36.61 -1.72 15.17
CA THR A 15 -37.12 -1.52 13.82
C THR A 15 -36.03 -0.83 12.98
N PHE A 16 -35.48 -1.57 12.03
CA PHE A 16 -34.33 -1.19 11.19
C PHE A 16 -34.67 -0.29 9.99
N PHE A 17 -35.87 0.30 9.96
CA PHE A 17 -36.36 1.17 8.89
C PHE A 17 -37.14 2.31 9.53
N ASP A 18 -36.50 3.45 9.82
CA ASP A 18 -37.16 4.78 9.86
C ASP A 18 -36.19 5.94 10.17
N SER A 19 -34.95 5.89 9.74
CA SER A 19 -34.07 7.05 9.84
C SER A 19 -33.22 7.18 8.59
N ALA A 20 -33.70 7.99 7.65
CA ALA A 20 -32.85 8.49 6.58
C ALA A 20 -31.57 9.09 7.20
N PRO A 21 -30.37 8.80 6.67
CA PRO A 21 -29.14 9.35 7.21
C PRO A 21 -29.20 10.89 7.15
N ASN A 22 -28.95 11.55 8.28
CA ASN A 22 -28.87 13.00 8.33
C ASN A 22 -27.61 13.45 7.56
N LEU A 23 -27.80 13.82 6.30
CA LEU A 23 -26.75 14.32 5.40
C LEU A 23 -26.24 15.72 5.77
N ASN A 24 -26.81 16.36 6.79
CA ASN A 24 -26.44 17.70 7.23
C ASN A 24 -26.43 17.82 8.77
N PRO A 25 -25.47 17.18 9.47
CA PRO A 25 -25.37 17.29 10.91
C PRO A 25 -25.05 18.73 11.32
N THR A 26 -25.67 19.20 12.41
CA THR A 26 -25.43 20.53 12.96
C THR A 26 -23.94 20.76 13.20
N ARG A 27 -23.40 21.82 12.59
CA ARG A 27 -22.00 22.22 12.62
C ARG A 27 -21.49 22.30 14.06
N LYS A 28 -20.49 21.49 14.41
CA LYS A 28 -19.75 21.69 15.67
C LYS A 28 -19.09 23.07 15.64
N PRO A 29 -19.15 23.86 16.72
CA PRO A 29 -18.52 25.17 16.75
C PRO A 29 -17.01 25.03 16.50
N PRO A 30 -16.40 25.93 15.70
CA PRO A 30 -14.97 25.89 15.46
C PRO A 30 -14.20 26.10 16.78
N PRO A 31 -13.03 25.47 16.97
CA PRO A 31 -12.18 25.79 18.11
C PRO A 31 -11.74 27.26 18.04
N SER A 32 -11.78 27.95 19.18
CA SER A 32 -11.36 29.35 19.30
C SER A 32 -9.88 29.50 18.97
N PHE A 33 -9.55 30.36 18.00
CA PHE A 33 -8.18 30.67 17.58
C PHE A 33 -7.51 31.75 18.45
N HIS A 34 -8.20 32.29 19.44
CA HIS A 34 -7.68 33.32 20.34
C HIS A 34 -7.75 32.85 21.80
N GLN A 35 -6.76 32.09 22.21
CA GLN A 35 -6.32 32.08 23.61
C GLN A 35 -4.80 32.23 23.64
N PRO A 36 -4.27 33.40 24.06
CA PRO A 36 -2.86 33.50 24.40
C PRO A 36 -2.62 32.70 25.68
N SER A 37 -1.69 31.75 25.63
CA SER A 37 -1.13 31.12 26.83
C SER A 37 -0.15 32.11 27.45
N ALA A 38 -0.58 32.80 28.50
CA ALA A 38 0.29 33.62 29.34
C ALA A 38 0.05 33.27 30.81
N SER A 39 1.02 32.57 31.39
CA SER A 39 1.30 32.62 32.83
C SER A 39 2.81 32.70 33.00
N SER A 40 3.36 33.91 32.89
CA SER A 40 4.72 34.24 33.30
C SER A 40 4.66 34.97 34.64
N SER A 41 5.11 34.32 35.71
CA SER A 41 5.36 34.96 37.00
C SER A 41 6.69 35.73 36.97
N SER A 42 6.61 36.94 37.50
CA SER A 42 7.62 38.00 37.68
C SER A 42 9.00 37.59 38.19
N ALA A 43 10.02 38.29 37.67
CA ALA A 43 11.39 38.38 38.21
C ALA A 43 11.47 39.35 39.42
N PRO A 44 12.66 39.43 40.08
CA PRO A 44 13.31 40.73 40.11
C PRO A 44 14.81 40.72 39.71
N THR A 45 15.12 41.76 38.94
CA THR A 45 16.37 42.51 38.72
C THR A 45 17.69 42.04 39.36
N GLY A 46 18.69 41.83 38.50
CA GLY A 46 20.11 41.92 38.82
C GLY A 46 20.91 42.15 37.53
N SER A 47 21.49 43.33 37.39
CA SER A 47 22.27 43.82 36.24
C SER A 47 23.68 43.22 36.19
N THR A 48 24.11 42.71 35.03
CA THR A 48 25.45 42.87 34.41
C THR A 48 25.53 42.06 33.11
N ASP A 49 25.80 42.74 31.99
CA ASP A 49 26.42 42.19 30.75
C ASP A 49 27.95 42.48 30.85
N PRO A 50 28.88 41.84 30.09
CA PRO A 50 28.66 41.20 28.80
C PRO A 50 29.35 39.83 28.59
N GLY A 51 28.76 39.00 27.72
CA GLY A 51 29.43 37.83 27.16
C GLY A 51 28.57 37.05 26.18
N HIS A 52 28.78 37.26 24.87
CA HIS A 52 28.14 36.52 23.79
C HIS A 52 28.22 34.99 24.00
N PRO A 53 27.11 34.26 24.21
CA PRO A 53 27.12 32.81 24.09
C PRO A 53 26.85 32.46 22.63
N GLY A 54 27.77 31.70 22.02
CA GLY A 54 27.60 31.16 20.69
C GLY A 54 26.28 30.41 20.53
N ALA A 55 25.71 30.47 19.33
CA ALA A 55 24.46 29.82 18.99
C ALA A 55 24.43 28.34 19.48
N PRO A 56 23.34 27.87 20.11
CA PRO A 56 23.26 26.49 20.55
C PRO A 56 23.35 25.59 19.34
N LYS A 57 24.38 24.73 19.30
CA LYS A 57 24.49 23.65 18.30
C LYS A 57 23.18 22.86 18.34
N ALA A 58 22.50 22.77 17.20
CA ALA A 58 21.27 22.01 17.06
C ALA A 58 21.51 20.59 17.62
N ARG A 59 20.79 20.22 18.68
CA ARG A 59 20.78 18.85 19.18
C ARG A 59 20.40 17.95 18.01
N LYS A 60 21.34 17.11 17.59
CA LYS A 60 21.12 16.10 16.55
C LYS A 60 19.96 15.23 17.06
N ARG A 61 18.75 15.40 16.52
CA ARG A 61 17.60 14.55 16.90
C ARG A 61 18.05 13.11 16.72
N ASP A 62 18.01 12.33 17.79
CA ASP A 62 18.24 10.89 17.71
C ASP A 62 17.29 10.34 16.65
N ARG A 63 17.89 9.78 15.60
CA ARG A 63 17.15 9.25 14.48
C ARG A 63 16.45 8.01 15.03
N ALA A 64 15.12 8.01 15.06
CA ALA A 64 14.37 6.85 15.53
C ALA A 64 14.89 5.57 14.85
N SER A 65 15.21 4.57 15.67
CA SER A 65 15.65 3.27 15.17
C SER A 65 14.55 2.64 14.32
N ALA A 66 14.96 1.93 13.27
CA ALA A 66 14.07 1.20 12.36
C ALA A 66 14.68 -0.20 12.10
N PRO A 67 14.61 -1.11 13.10
CA PRO A 67 15.31 -2.39 13.07
C PRO A 67 14.76 -3.35 12.01
N ASN A 68 13.50 -3.18 11.60
CA ASN A 68 12.88 -3.95 10.52
C ASN A 68 12.81 -3.16 9.20
N GLY A 69 13.52 -2.02 9.11
CA GLY A 69 13.38 -1.12 7.97
C GLY A 69 12.06 -0.36 7.91
N ASN A 70 11.32 -0.35 9.03
CA ASN A 70 10.07 0.34 9.28
C ASN A 70 10.23 1.88 9.35
N PHE A 71 10.87 2.47 8.34
CA PHE A 71 11.16 3.89 8.31
C PHE A 71 9.89 4.73 8.09
N ARG A 72 9.64 5.67 9.00
CA ARG A 72 8.68 6.76 8.76
C ARG A 72 9.22 7.70 7.67
N GLY A 73 8.35 8.08 6.73
CA GLY A 73 8.71 8.96 5.60
C GLY A 73 9.59 8.28 4.53
N TYR A 74 9.60 6.94 4.48
CA TYR A 74 10.34 6.16 3.47
C TYR A 74 10.10 6.66 2.05
N TYR A 75 8.83 6.76 1.65
CA TYR A 75 8.45 7.15 0.28
C TYR A 75 8.84 8.59 -0.06
N SER A 76 8.73 9.53 0.89
CA SER A 76 9.18 10.91 0.68
C SER A 76 10.68 10.98 0.41
N ARG A 77 11.48 10.19 1.14
CA ARG A 77 12.93 10.09 0.90
C ARG A 77 13.22 9.40 -0.43
N ARG A 78 12.52 8.31 -0.74
CA ARG A 78 12.71 7.56 -2.00
C ARG A 78 12.41 8.43 -3.22
N ARG A 79 11.34 9.24 -3.16
CA ARG A 79 10.98 10.20 -4.22
C ARG A 79 11.88 11.44 -4.28
N GLY A 80 12.82 11.60 -3.34
CA GLY A 80 13.71 12.76 -3.28
C GLY A 80 13.02 14.05 -2.84
N LEU A 81 11.87 13.96 -2.17
CA LEU A 81 11.09 15.11 -1.68
C LEU A 81 11.65 15.72 -0.38
N VAL A 82 12.65 15.06 0.21
CA VAL A 82 13.38 15.55 1.40
C VAL A 82 14.81 15.86 0.97
N PRO A 83 15.36 17.05 1.29
CA PRO A 83 16.76 17.34 1.01
C PRO A 83 17.68 16.30 1.66
N SER A 84 18.62 15.75 0.90
CA SER A 84 19.72 15.00 1.47
C SER A 84 20.47 15.89 2.45
N SER A 85 20.84 15.36 3.62
CA SER A 85 21.52 16.08 4.71
C SER A 85 22.96 16.51 4.38
N GLY A 86 23.26 16.81 3.12
CA GLY A 86 24.56 17.26 2.63
C GLY A 86 24.37 18.01 1.31
N GLY A 87 24.39 19.34 1.40
CA GLY A 87 24.93 20.29 0.39
C GLY A 87 24.47 20.27 -1.07
N GLY A 88 23.56 19.38 -1.49
CA GLY A 88 22.96 19.44 -2.82
C GLY A 88 21.69 20.26 -2.77
N GLY A 89 21.61 21.35 -3.54
CA GLY A 89 20.38 22.10 -3.75
C GLY A 89 19.21 21.17 -4.15
N PRO A 90 17.95 21.59 -3.96
CA PRO A 90 16.80 20.74 -4.23
C PRO A 90 16.89 20.21 -5.66
N ALA A 91 16.99 18.89 -5.81
CA ALA A 91 16.74 18.26 -7.09
C ALA A 91 15.38 18.74 -7.58
N ALA A 92 15.26 19.10 -8.86
CA ALA A 92 13.99 19.48 -9.45
C ALA A 92 12.90 18.52 -8.93
N PRO A 93 11.85 19.02 -8.26
CA PRO A 93 10.86 18.16 -7.64
C PRO A 93 10.32 17.25 -8.72
N ARG A 94 10.48 15.94 -8.53
CA ARG A 94 9.71 14.99 -9.33
C ARG A 94 8.24 15.39 -9.21
N ALA A 95 7.51 15.38 -10.31
CA ALA A 95 6.08 15.60 -10.28
C ALA A 95 5.52 14.74 -9.15
N VAL A 96 4.87 15.39 -8.18
CA VAL A 96 4.34 14.74 -6.97
C VAL A 96 3.40 13.58 -7.35
N ASP A 97 2.86 13.65 -8.57
CA ASP A 97 1.87 12.75 -9.16
C ASP A 97 2.47 11.67 -10.08
N ALA A 98 3.79 11.58 -10.23
CA ALA A 98 4.40 10.50 -11.01
C ALA A 98 4.22 9.14 -10.30
N PRO A 99 3.99 8.04 -11.04
CA PRO A 99 3.97 6.70 -10.47
C PRO A 99 5.26 6.36 -9.70
N ASP A 100 5.17 5.45 -8.72
CA ASP A 100 6.38 4.87 -8.11
C ASP A 100 7.24 4.24 -9.22
N GLU A 101 8.54 4.55 -9.23
CA GLU A 101 9.45 4.10 -10.29
C GLU A 101 9.45 2.58 -10.47
N ARG A 102 9.19 1.83 -9.39
CA ARG A 102 9.14 0.36 -9.46
C ARG A 102 7.91 -0.10 -10.22
N LEU A 103 6.76 0.52 -9.96
CA LEU A 103 5.52 0.19 -10.67
C LEU A 103 5.56 0.64 -12.13
N ALA A 104 6.31 1.71 -12.44
CA ALA A 104 6.52 2.15 -13.82
C ALA A 104 7.27 1.12 -14.70
N LEU A 105 8.00 0.17 -14.08
CA LEU A 105 8.65 -0.95 -14.78
C LEU A 105 7.75 -2.17 -14.93
N VAL A 106 6.63 -2.22 -14.20
CA VAL A 106 5.72 -3.37 -14.19
C VAL A 106 4.70 -3.20 -15.31
N PRO A 107 4.58 -4.15 -16.25
CA PRO A 107 3.54 -4.09 -17.27
C PRO A 107 2.14 -4.00 -16.63
N PRO A 108 1.27 -3.04 -17.02
CA PRO A 108 -0.02 -2.83 -16.36
C PRO A 108 -0.93 -4.06 -16.36
N GLU A 109 -0.86 -4.89 -17.40
CA GLU A 109 -1.58 -6.15 -17.49
C GLU A 109 -1.14 -7.14 -16.41
N TRP A 110 0.05 -6.95 -15.82
CA TRP A 110 0.53 -7.78 -14.71
C TRP A 110 -0.25 -7.55 -13.40
N LEU A 111 -0.99 -6.46 -13.30
CA LEU A 111 -1.74 -6.10 -12.10
C LEU A 111 -3.26 -6.11 -12.35
N ARG A 112 -3.68 -5.81 -13.58
CA ARG A 112 -5.10 -5.71 -13.96
C ARG A 112 -5.85 -7.02 -13.66
N GLY A 113 -6.93 -6.91 -12.89
CA GLY A 113 -7.78 -8.05 -12.53
C GLY A 113 -7.07 -9.09 -11.65
N LYS A 114 -5.88 -8.80 -11.11
CA LYS A 114 -5.07 -9.75 -10.35
C LYS A 114 -5.21 -9.61 -8.84
N ARG A 115 -4.91 -10.70 -8.14
CA ARG A 115 -4.77 -10.73 -6.69
C ARG A 115 -3.30 -10.48 -6.33
N VAL A 116 -3.05 -9.34 -5.70
CA VAL A 116 -1.71 -8.83 -5.41
C VAL A 116 -1.46 -8.81 -3.90
N LEU A 117 -0.30 -9.29 -3.48
CA LEU A 117 0.23 -9.13 -2.13
C LEU A 117 1.41 -8.15 -2.17
N ASP A 118 1.50 -7.22 -1.24
CA ASP A 118 2.64 -6.32 -1.03
C ASP A 118 3.25 -6.57 0.35
N VAL A 119 4.38 -7.28 0.38
CA VAL A 119 5.08 -7.66 1.61
C VAL A 119 6.01 -6.55 2.05
N GLY A 120 5.86 -6.10 3.30
CA GLY A 120 6.55 -4.93 3.84
C GLY A 120 5.98 -3.64 3.25
N CYS A 121 4.65 -3.53 3.24
CA CYS A 121 3.93 -2.44 2.57
C CYS A 121 4.19 -1.05 3.16
N ASN A 122 4.84 -0.96 4.32
CA ASN A 122 5.13 0.28 5.05
C ASN A 122 3.85 1.13 5.20
N GLY A 123 3.92 2.45 4.94
CA GLY A 123 2.76 3.34 4.91
C GLY A 123 1.85 3.19 3.69
N GLY A 124 1.99 2.12 2.90
CA GLY A 124 1.03 1.69 1.89
C GLY A 124 1.02 2.47 0.58
N VAL A 125 2.03 3.30 0.27
CA VAL A 125 2.01 4.14 -0.94
C VAL A 125 1.97 3.30 -2.21
N VAL A 126 2.83 2.28 -2.32
CA VAL A 126 2.83 1.36 -3.47
C VAL A 126 1.54 0.54 -3.49
N THR A 127 1.13 0.00 -2.35
CA THR A 127 -0.09 -0.81 -2.22
C THR A 127 -1.33 -0.06 -2.69
N VAL A 128 -1.47 1.21 -2.28
CA VAL A 128 -2.57 2.09 -2.70
C VAL A 128 -2.49 2.38 -4.20
N GLU A 129 -1.31 2.66 -4.74
CA GLU A 129 -1.12 2.92 -6.17
C GLU A 129 -1.49 1.69 -7.03
N VAL A 130 -1.15 0.48 -6.60
CA VAL A 130 -1.57 -0.77 -7.26
C VAL A 130 -3.09 -0.93 -7.22
N ALA A 131 -3.72 -0.66 -6.08
CA ALA A 131 -5.17 -0.80 -5.94
C ALA A 131 -5.95 0.25 -6.76
N GLN A 132 -5.44 1.49 -6.79
CA GLN A 132 -6.10 2.63 -7.42
C GLN A 132 -5.82 2.71 -8.93
N HIS A 133 -4.57 2.52 -9.35
CA HIS A 133 -4.15 2.70 -10.75
C HIS A 133 -3.86 1.38 -11.46
N GLY A 134 -3.41 0.36 -10.74
CA GLY A 134 -3.09 -0.96 -11.31
C GLY A 134 -4.32 -1.82 -11.65
N LEU A 135 -5.54 -1.39 -11.25
CA LEU A 135 -6.80 -2.10 -11.51
C LEU A 135 -6.79 -3.55 -11.02
N ALA A 136 -6.06 -3.81 -9.93
CA ALA A 136 -6.03 -5.13 -9.30
C ALA A 136 -7.39 -5.53 -8.72
N ALA A 137 -7.72 -6.81 -8.82
CA ALA A 137 -8.95 -7.39 -8.29
C ALA A 137 -9.01 -7.32 -6.76
N LYS A 138 -7.86 -7.57 -6.12
CA LYS A 138 -7.69 -7.53 -4.67
C LYS A 138 -6.22 -7.23 -4.36
N VAL A 139 -5.96 -6.28 -3.48
CA VAL A 139 -4.62 -5.92 -3.03
C VAL A 139 -4.55 -6.06 -1.51
N THR A 140 -3.56 -6.81 -1.04
CA THR A 140 -3.29 -6.99 0.39
C THR A 140 -1.92 -6.42 0.70
N GLY A 141 -1.83 -5.40 1.55
CA GLY A 141 -0.57 -4.93 2.10
C GLY A 141 -0.32 -5.56 3.47
N VAL A 142 0.87 -6.10 3.71
CA VAL A 142 1.26 -6.62 5.01
C VAL A 142 2.53 -5.96 5.50
N ASP A 143 2.57 -5.56 6.77
CA ASP A 143 3.77 -5.04 7.42
C ASP A 143 3.83 -5.51 8.87
N ILE A 144 5.06 -5.70 9.36
CA ILE A 144 5.35 -6.14 10.73
C ILE A 144 5.13 -5.01 11.76
N ASP A 145 5.01 -3.75 11.31
CA ASP A 145 4.80 -2.61 12.18
C ASP A 145 3.33 -2.16 12.18
N ALA A 146 2.64 -2.38 13.29
CA ALA A 146 1.24 -2.02 13.45
C ALA A 146 0.95 -0.52 13.28
N ASP A 147 1.90 0.37 13.59
CA ASP A 147 1.75 1.81 13.34
C ASP A 147 1.81 2.14 11.86
N LEU A 148 2.69 1.48 11.11
CA LEU A 148 2.77 1.64 9.66
C LEU A 148 1.51 1.09 8.98
N VAL A 149 0.99 -0.03 9.43
CA VAL A 149 -0.30 -0.57 8.96
C VAL A 149 -1.45 0.41 9.24
N ARG A 150 -1.49 1.02 10.43
CA ARG A 150 -2.45 2.10 10.74
C ARG A 150 -2.27 3.30 9.81
N ALA A 151 -1.03 3.70 9.52
CA ALA A 151 -0.73 4.78 8.61
C ALA A 151 -1.15 4.46 7.16
N ALA A 152 -0.98 3.21 6.72
CA ALA A 152 -1.37 2.73 5.41
C ALA A 152 -2.88 2.77 5.20
N ARG A 153 -3.67 2.35 6.20
CA ARG A 153 -5.14 2.49 6.19
C ARG A 153 -5.57 3.95 6.06
N LYS A 154 -5.00 4.84 6.88
CA LYS A 154 -5.25 6.30 6.80
C LYS A 154 -4.80 6.89 5.45
N HIS A 155 -3.74 6.36 4.86
CA HIS A 155 -3.27 6.78 3.54
C HIS A 155 -4.29 6.42 2.45
N ALA A 156 -4.82 5.19 2.46
CA ALA A 156 -5.88 4.78 1.54
C ALA A 156 -7.14 5.66 1.69
N GLU A 157 -7.59 5.91 2.93
CA GLU A 157 -8.74 6.79 3.20
C GLU A 157 -8.49 8.23 2.74
N LEU A 158 -7.27 8.75 2.93
CA LEU A 158 -6.88 10.08 2.49
C LEU A 158 -6.85 10.18 0.96
N VAL A 159 -6.28 9.18 0.27
CA VAL A 159 -6.22 9.13 -1.19
C VAL A 159 -7.63 9.06 -1.77
N TRP A 160 -8.47 8.19 -1.23
CA TRP A 160 -9.90 8.13 -1.57
C TRP A 160 -10.59 9.48 -1.40
N SER A 161 -10.40 10.12 -0.24
CA SER A 161 -11.03 11.39 0.06
C SER A 161 -10.60 12.54 -0.84
N ARG A 162 -9.45 12.41 -1.53
CA ARG A 162 -8.86 13.45 -2.39
C ARG A 162 -8.99 13.14 -3.87
N GLN A 163 -9.49 11.96 -4.20
CA GLN A 163 -9.70 11.51 -5.56
C GLN A 163 -10.86 12.29 -6.19
N ALA A 164 -10.73 12.61 -7.48
CA ALA A 164 -11.86 13.11 -8.24
C ALA A 164 -12.96 12.04 -8.33
N PRO A 165 -14.25 12.44 -8.31
CA PRO A 165 -15.33 11.52 -8.63
C PRO A 165 -15.13 10.99 -10.05
N LEU A 166 -15.51 9.74 -10.28
CA LEU A 166 -15.53 9.18 -11.62
C LEU A 166 -16.47 10.01 -12.49
N GLN A 167 -16.05 10.34 -13.72
CA GLN A 167 -16.86 11.16 -14.63
C GLN A 167 -18.28 10.61 -14.81
N ARG A 168 -18.43 9.28 -14.94
CA ARG A 168 -19.75 8.63 -15.02
C ARG A 168 -20.67 8.92 -13.82
N LEU A 169 -20.12 9.05 -12.61
CA LEU A 169 -20.89 9.33 -11.40
C LEU A 169 -21.32 10.80 -11.39
N VAL A 170 -20.48 11.68 -11.95
CA VAL A 170 -20.83 13.09 -12.19
C VAL A 170 -21.96 13.18 -13.21
N ASP A 171 -21.86 12.45 -14.31
CA ASP A 171 -22.86 12.45 -15.39
C ASP A 171 -24.21 11.89 -14.89
N GLU A 172 -24.18 10.82 -14.09
CA GLU A 172 -25.38 10.24 -13.46
C GLU A 172 -26.01 11.22 -12.46
N ALA A 173 -25.22 11.84 -11.59
CA ALA A 173 -25.71 12.82 -10.64
C ALA A 173 -26.36 14.02 -11.37
N ALA A 174 -25.78 14.45 -12.50
CA ALA A 174 -26.35 15.48 -13.35
C ALA A 174 -27.70 15.02 -13.93
N TYR A 175 -27.77 13.83 -14.51
CA TYR A 175 -29.01 13.26 -15.04
C TYR A 175 -30.12 13.19 -13.97
N LEU A 176 -29.83 12.65 -12.79
CA LEU A 176 -30.80 12.54 -11.69
C LEU A 176 -31.30 13.92 -11.23
N SER A 177 -30.42 14.93 -11.19
CA SER A 177 -30.79 16.30 -10.87
C SER A 177 -31.74 16.90 -11.90
N HIS A 178 -31.53 16.64 -13.21
CA HIS A 178 -32.41 17.12 -14.28
C HIS A 178 -33.76 16.36 -14.33
N ALA A 179 -33.76 15.07 -14.00
CA ALA A 179 -35.00 14.29 -13.90
C ALA A 179 -35.90 14.81 -12.76
N HIS A 180 -35.31 15.15 -11.61
CA HIS A 180 -36.04 15.71 -10.48
C HIS A 180 -36.68 17.07 -10.78
N THR A 181 -36.03 17.94 -11.56
CA THR A 181 -36.59 19.26 -11.91
C THR A 181 -37.65 19.20 -13.01
N SER A 182 -37.69 18.13 -13.81
CA SER A 182 -38.61 18.00 -14.95
C SER A 182 -39.90 17.20 -14.66
N SER A 183 -40.16 16.82 -13.39
CA SER A 183 -41.27 15.94 -12.96
C SER A 183 -41.36 14.59 -13.69
N ARG A 184 -40.33 14.23 -14.47
CA ARG A 184 -40.23 12.95 -15.16
C ARG A 184 -39.72 11.93 -14.16
N SER A 185 -40.53 10.91 -13.87
CA SER A 185 -40.09 9.74 -13.12
C SER A 185 -38.91 9.08 -13.85
N PRO A 186 -37.74 8.92 -13.21
CA PRO A 186 -36.62 8.22 -13.82
C PRO A 186 -37.01 6.76 -14.12
N SER A 187 -36.74 6.29 -15.33
CA SER A 187 -37.06 4.92 -15.74
C SER A 187 -36.30 3.90 -14.86
N PRO A 188 -36.91 2.74 -14.48
CA PRO A 188 -36.29 1.75 -13.59
C PRO A 188 -35.04 1.06 -14.17
N SER A 189 -34.73 1.26 -15.45
CA SER A 189 -33.69 0.55 -16.19
C SER A 189 -32.30 1.22 -16.18
N HIS A 190 -32.10 2.28 -15.38
CA HIS A 190 -30.82 3.00 -15.29
C HIS A 190 -29.96 2.60 -14.07
N THR A 191 -29.98 1.34 -13.66
CA THR A 191 -28.85 0.81 -12.88
C THR A 191 -27.60 0.96 -13.74
N LEU A 192 -26.63 1.77 -13.31
CA LEU A 192 -25.38 1.98 -14.03
C LEU A 192 -24.84 0.64 -14.54
N ALA A 193 -24.60 0.57 -15.86
CA ALA A 193 -23.84 -0.54 -16.41
C ALA A 193 -22.50 -0.65 -15.65
N PRO A 194 -22.01 -1.87 -15.37
CA PRO A 194 -20.75 -2.02 -14.67
C PRO A 194 -19.61 -1.32 -15.40
N LEU A 195 -18.60 -0.86 -14.64
CA LEU A 195 -17.40 -0.28 -15.24
C LEU A 195 -16.71 -1.33 -16.12
N ASP A 196 -16.74 -1.12 -17.43
CA ASP A 196 -15.93 -1.88 -18.39
C ASP A 196 -14.53 -1.26 -18.44
N LEU A 197 -13.61 -1.87 -17.69
CA LEU A 197 -12.22 -1.42 -17.59
C LEU A 197 -11.34 -1.95 -18.75
N ASP A 198 -11.87 -2.81 -19.62
CA ASP A 198 -11.06 -3.47 -20.65
C ASP A 198 -10.81 -2.59 -21.86
N THR A 199 -11.74 -1.70 -22.18
CA THR A 199 -11.59 -0.73 -23.28
C THR A 199 -10.68 0.45 -22.92
N THR A 200 -10.27 0.58 -21.66
CA THR A 200 -9.41 1.68 -21.21
C THR A 200 -7.99 1.20 -20.91
N THR A 201 -7.00 1.85 -21.55
CA THR A 201 -5.57 1.64 -21.27
C THR A 201 -5.13 2.28 -19.95
N GLN A 202 -5.95 3.15 -19.36
CA GLN A 202 -5.68 3.90 -18.15
C GLN A 202 -6.77 3.66 -17.11
N SER A 203 -6.40 3.60 -15.83
CA SER A 203 -7.37 3.52 -14.73
C SER A 203 -8.33 4.72 -14.80
N PRO A 204 -9.66 4.54 -14.57
CA PRO A 204 -10.59 5.65 -14.50
C PRO A 204 -10.33 6.55 -13.27
N PHE A 205 -9.45 6.10 -12.37
CA PHE A 205 -8.91 6.87 -11.25
C PHE A 205 -7.54 7.50 -11.55
N ALA A 206 -6.91 7.19 -12.68
CA ALA A 206 -5.68 7.84 -13.09
C ALA A 206 -6.00 9.32 -13.38
N SER A 207 -5.39 10.23 -12.62
CA SER A 207 -5.51 11.65 -12.88
C SER A 207 -4.94 11.94 -14.26
N THR A 208 -5.78 12.32 -15.22
CA THR A 208 -5.36 12.60 -16.61
C THR A 208 -4.68 13.97 -16.75
N SER A 209 -4.52 14.73 -15.67
CA SER A 209 -3.94 16.07 -15.78
C SER A 209 -3.45 16.60 -14.44
N ARG A 210 -2.58 17.60 -14.56
CA ARG A 210 -1.96 18.53 -13.61
C ARG A 210 -2.97 19.30 -12.71
N ALA A 211 -4.19 18.80 -12.57
CA ALA A 211 -5.26 19.37 -11.78
C ALA A 211 -4.98 19.16 -10.28
N PRO A 212 -5.26 20.16 -9.43
CA PRO A 212 -5.11 20.01 -8.00
C PRO A 212 -6.02 18.88 -7.50
N PRO A 213 -5.62 18.18 -6.43
CA PRO A 213 -6.43 17.14 -5.81
C PRO A 213 -7.84 17.66 -5.53
N TYR A 214 -8.84 16.89 -5.95
CA TYR A 214 -10.25 17.33 -6.05
C TYR A 214 -10.76 17.92 -4.73
N PHE A 215 -10.48 17.24 -3.61
CA PHE A 215 -10.74 17.77 -2.28
C PHE A 215 -9.46 18.30 -1.61
N PRO A 216 -9.47 19.57 -1.12
CA PRO A 216 -8.36 20.15 -0.36
C PRO A 216 -7.94 19.33 0.86
N LEU A 217 -6.67 19.41 1.25
CA LEU A 217 -6.11 18.62 2.37
C LEU A 217 -6.69 19.06 3.73
N SER A 218 -7.18 20.29 3.81
CA SER A 218 -7.87 20.83 4.99
C SER A 218 -9.16 20.07 5.31
N LEU A 219 -9.90 19.60 4.30
CA LEU A 219 -11.20 18.97 4.52
C LEU A 219 -11.11 17.65 5.31
N PRO A 220 -10.31 16.65 4.91
CA PRO A 220 -10.19 15.43 5.70
C PRO A 220 -9.59 15.67 7.09
N ARG A 221 -8.81 16.75 7.27
CA ARG A 221 -8.31 17.16 8.60
C ARG A 221 -9.39 17.74 9.49
N MET A 222 -10.31 18.52 8.93
CA MET A 222 -11.37 19.21 9.68
C MET A 222 -12.59 18.31 9.93
N PHE A 223 -12.96 17.47 8.95
CA PHE A 223 -14.22 16.75 8.93
C PHE A 223 -14.06 15.22 8.94
N GLY A 224 -12.83 14.72 8.87
CA GLY A 224 -12.56 13.30 8.66
C GLY A 224 -12.65 12.89 7.20
N TYR A 225 -12.31 11.63 6.92
CA TYR A 225 -12.29 11.07 5.57
C TYR A 225 -13.70 10.86 4.99
N LEU A 226 -13.80 10.90 3.66
CA LEU A 226 -15.04 10.53 2.99
C LEU A 226 -15.39 9.07 3.27
N PRO A 227 -16.67 8.74 3.46
CA PRO A 227 -17.09 7.36 3.60
C PRO A 227 -16.76 6.55 2.35
N THR A 228 -16.42 5.28 2.55
CA THR A 228 -16.22 4.33 1.46
C THR A 228 -17.57 3.96 0.83
N PRO A 229 -17.74 4.10 -0.49
CA PRO A 229 -19.00 3.82 -1.18
C PRO A 229 -19.16 2.30 -1.43
N ARG A 230 -19.27 1.53 -0.34
CA ARG A 230 -19.26 0.06 -0.38
C ARG A 230 -20.28 -0.49 -1.36
N GLY A 231 -19.83 -1.26 -2.33
CA GLY A 231 -20.70 -1.93 -3.31
C GLY A 231 -21.22 -1.04 -4.45
N LEU A 232 -20.83 0.23 -4.51
CA LEU A 232 -21.15 1.13 -5.63
C LEU A 232 -20.05 1.15 -6.70
N LEU A 233 -18.85 0.68 -6.35
CA LEU A 233 -17.67 0.66 -7.21
C LEU A 233 -17.29 -0.76 -7.60
N THR A 234 -18.19 -1.43 -8.31
CA THR A 234 -17.91 -2.70 -8.96
C THR A 234 -17.50 -2.47 -10.41
N THR A 235 -16.38 -3.06 -10.80
CA THR A 235 -15.88 -3.17 -12.16
C THR A 235 -15.95 -4.63 -12.60
N HIS A 236 -15.99 -4.88 -13.90
CA HIS A 236 -15.98 -6.25 -14.43
C HIS A 236 -14.77 -6.42 -15.34
N HIS A 237 -14.04 -7.52 -15.13
CA HIS A 237 -12.91 -7.87 -15.96
C HIS A 237 -13.24 -9.15 -16.75
N PRO A 238 -13.39 -9.06 -18.08
CA PRO A 238 -13.45 -10.21 -18.98
C PRO A 238 -12.34 -11.22 -18.68
N GLN A 239 -12.68 -12.50 -18.67
CA GLN A 239 -11.68 -13.57 -18.61
C GLN A 239 -11.48 -14.16 -20.00
N PRO A 240 -10.23 -14.55 -20.36
CA PRO A 240 -9.99 -15.27 -21.61
C PRO A 240 -10.83 -16.54 -21.66
N GLU A 241 -11.32 -16.92 -22.84
CA GLU A 241 -12.03 -18.18 -23.04
C GLU A 241 -11.11 -19.35 -22.65
N VAL A 242 -11.48 -20.12 -21.63
CA VAL A 242 -10.75 -21.33 -21.28
C VAL A 242 -11.24 -22.47 -22.17
N GLU A 243 -10.37 -23.01 -23.04
CA GLU A 243 -10.64 -24.28 -23.71
C GLU A 243 -10.59 -25.40 -22.66
N THR A 244 -11.75 -25.94 -22.31
CA THR A 244 -11.85 -27.10 -21.44
C THR A 244 -11.64 -28.36 -22.26
N VAL A 245 -10.45 -28.97 -22.15
CA VAL A 245 -10.20 -30.31 -22.70
C VAL A 245 -10.76 -31.34 -21.71
N GLY A 246 -12.08 -31.55 -21.77
CA GLY A 246 -12.76 -32.63 -21.07
C GLY A 246 -13.08 -33.79 -22.02
N VAL A 247 -12.87 -35.03 -21.56
CA VAL A 247 -12.94 -36.30 -22.32
C VAL A 247 -14.24 -36.54 -23.11
N LEU A 248 -15.31 -35.74 -22.93
CA LEU A 248 -16.61 -36.02 -23.55
C LEU A 248 -17.33 -34.85 -24.24
N ARG A 249 -16.90 -33.58 -24.16
CA ARG A 249 -17.55 -32.46 -24.89
C ARG A 249 -16.59 -31.32 -25.21
N ARG A 250 -16.39 -31.05 -26.51
CA ARG A 250 -15.69 -29.87 -27.03
C ARG A 250 -16.70 -28.73 -27.18
N GLY A 251 -16.56 -27.67 -26.40
CA GLY A 251 -17.44 -26.49 -26.49
C GLY A 251 -16.85 -25.29 -25.78
N LYS A 252 -16.86 -24.13 -26.44
CA LYS A 252 -16.46 -22.85 -25.85
C LYS A 252 -17.49 -22.46 -24.79
N ARG A 253 -17.08 -22.43 -23.51
CA ARG A 253 -17.94 -21.95 -22.43
C ARG A 253 -17.63 -20.47 -22.22
N LYS A 254 -18.63 -19.60 -22.42
CA LYS A 254 -18.52 -18.17 -22.11
C LYS A 254 -18.28 -18.02 -20.61
N VAL A 255 -17.05 -17.71 -20.20
CA VAL A 255 -16.70 -17.46 -18.80
C VAL A 255 -17.30 -16.10 -18.43
N MET A 256 -18.06 -16.06 -17.33
CA MET A 256 -18.61 -14.79 -16.83
C MET A 256 -17.44 -13.87 -16.42
N PRO A 257 -17.50 -12.56 -16.74
CA PRO A 257 -16.48 -11.60 -16.31
C PRO A 257 -16.28 -11.65 -14.79
N LEU A 258 -15.04 -11.57 -14.34
CA LEU A 258 -14.71 -11.50 -12.93
C LEU A 258 -15.21 -10.17 -12.36
N GLU A 259 -16.07 -10.23 -11.36
CA GLU A 259 -16.46 -9.06 -10.58
C GLU A 259 -15.23 -8.57 -9.79
N VAL A 260 -14.76 -7.37 -10.11
CA VAL A 260 -13.62 -6.72 -9.46
C VAL A 260 -14.15 -5.54 -8.67
N LYS A 261 -13.82 -5.47 -7.39
CA LYS A 261 -14.08 -4.24 -6.64
C LYS A 261 -13.08 -3.19 -7.09
N ALA A 262 -13.51 -1.94 -7.20
CA ALA A 262 -12.61 -0.83 -7.47
C ALA A 262 -12.06 -0.27 -6.15
N PHE A 263 -11.01 0.55 -6.24
CA PHE A 263 -10.55 1.30 -5.07
C PHE A 263 -11.67 2.19 -4.52
N PRO A 264 -11.88 2.23 -3.18
CA PRO A 264 -11.02 1.66 -2.13
C PRO A 264 -11.51 0.30 -1.57
N ASP A 265 -12.47 -0.37 -2.21
CA ASP A 265 -13.04 -1.64 -1.73
C ASP A 265 -12.15 -2.87 -2.04
N ASN A 266 -11.18 -2.72 -2.95
CA ASN A 266 -10.25 -3.79 -3.34
C ASN A 266 -8.96 -3.86 -2.52
N ILE A 267 -8.75 -2.97 -1.54
CA ILE A 267 -7.51 -2.93 -0.76
C ILE A 267 -7.76 -3.30 0.71
N ARG A 268 -6.83 -4.07 1.28
CA ARG A 268 -6.78 -4.41 2.71
C ARG A 268 -5.35 -4.31 3.24
N PHE A 269 -5.24 -4.10 4.55
CA PHE A 269 -3.95 -4.07 5.25
C PHE A 269 -3.96 -4.97 6.49
N ALA A 270 -2.96 -5.83 6.59
CA ALA A 270 -2.74 -6.74 7.71
C ALA A 270 -1.45 -6.37 8.47
N HIS A 271 -1.48 -6.56 9.79
CA HIS A 271 -0.29 -6.51 10.64
C HIS A 271 0.12 -7.94 10.94
N ALA A 272 1.28 -8.35 10.43
CA ALA A 272 1.81 -9.69 10.63
C ALA A 272 3.31 -9.72 10.33
N ASP A 273 4.03 -10.60 11.02
CA ASP A 273 5.31 -11.09 10.51
C ASP A 273 5.03 -12.12 9.41
N TRP A 274 4.80 -11.64 8.18
CA TRP A 274 4.37 -12.51 7.08
C TRP A 274 5.37 -13.60 6.70
N VAL A 275 6.62 -13.55 7.18
CA VAL A 275 7.53 -14.70 6.99
C VAL A 275 7.03 -15.88 7.83
N ASN A 276 6.56 -15.63 9.05
CA ASN A 276 6.29 -16.64 10.08
C ASN A 276 4.80 -16.81 10.44
N GLU A 277 3.93 -15.88 10.04
CA GLU A 277 2.51 -15.83 10.42
C GLU A 277 1.62 -15.85 9.18
N GLU A 278 0.53 -16.63 9.20
CA GLU A 278 -0.49 -16.64 8.14
C GLU A 278 -1.52 -15.52 8.31
N ILE A 279 -1.98 -14.97 7.19
CA ILE A 279 -3.11 -14.05 7.16
C ILE A 279 -4.29 -14.68 6.40
N PRO A 280 -5.56 -14.34 6.73
CA PRO A 280 -6.72 -14.97 6.10
C PRO A 280 -6.76 -14.89 4.58
N ASP A 281 -6.15 -13.85 4.01
CA ASP A 281 -6.11 -13.63 2.57
C ASP A 281 -5.12 -14.57 1.83
N ASP A 282 -4.21 -15.25 2.56
CA ASP A 282 -3.25 -16.22 2.00
C ASP A 282 -3.94 -17.46 1.43
N ARG A 283 -5.10 -17.84 2.01
CA ARG A 283 -5.84 -19.08 1.68
C ARG A 283 -6.14 -19.25 0.20
N ASP A 284 -6.43 -18.14 -0.48
CA ASP A 284 -6.85 -18.19 -1.86
C ASP A 284 -5.64 -18.09 -2.83
N GLY A 285 -4.40 -17.92 -2.33
CA GLY A 285 -3.16 -17.73 -3.12
C GLY A 285 -2.99 -16.31 -3.66
N TYR A 286 -2.02 -16.05 -4.55
CA TYR A 286 -1.82 -14.74 -5.19
C TYR A 286 -1.36 -14.89 -6.65
N ASP A 287 -1.75 -13.97 -7.52
CA ASP A 287 -1.22 -13.89 -8.88
C ASP A 287 0.15 -13.18 -8.91
N VAL A 288 0.30 -12.16 -8.05
CA VAL A 288 1.52 -11.34 -7.94
C VAL A 288 1.85 -11.10 -6.48
N ILE A 289 3.12 -11.27 -6.13
CA ILE A 289 3.69 -10.86 -4.84
C ILE A 289 4.74 -9.78 -5.09
N LEU A 290 4.59 -8.63 -4.45
CA LEU A 290 5.58 -7.56 -4.41
C LEU A 290 6.45 -7.74 -3.17
N ALA A 291 7.75 -7.77 -3.38
CA ALA A 291 8.77 -7.91 -2.36
C ALA A 291 9.82 -6.80 -2.54
N PHE A 292 9.37 -5.55 -2.38
CA PHE A 292 10.21 -4.42 -2.69
C PHE A 292 10.99 -3.92 -1.48
N SER A 293 12.32 -3.96 -1.54
CA SER A 293 13.18 -3.45 -0.48
C SER A 293 12.98 -4.14 0.89
N ILE A 294 12.69 -5.43 0.92
CA ILE A 294 12.47 -6.18 2.17
C ILE A 294 13.54 -7.23 2.47
N THR A 295 14.22 -7.77 1.45
CA THR A 295 15.08 -8.95 1.62
C THR A 295 16.22 -8.72 2.60
N LYS A 296 16.85 -7.53 2.57
CA LYS A 296 17.88 -7.19 3.56
C LYS A 296 17.41 -7.30 5.00
N TRP A 297 16.20 -6.88 5.30
CA TRP A 297 15.70 -6.86 6.68
C TRP A 297 15.41 -8.27 7.17
N ILE A 298 14.84 -9.12 6.31
CA ILE A 298 14.68 -10.55 6.57
C ILE A 298 16.03 -11.21 6.79
N HIS A 299 17.01 -10.90 5.93
CA HIS A 299 18.35 -11.45 5.98
C HIS A 299 19.12 -11.05 7.26
N LEU A 300 19.03 -9.78 7.66
CA LEU A 300 19.64 -9.29 8.90
C LEU A 300 18.97 -9.85 10.16
N ARG A 301 17.68 -10.16 10.13
CA ARG A 301 16.94 -10.70 11.28
C ARG A 301 17.14 -12.21 11.43
N SER A 302 17.17 -12.93 10.31
CA SER A 302 17.00 -14.38 10.31
C SER A 302 17.97 -15.11 9.37
N LEU A 303 19.04 -14.45 8.93
CA LEU A 303 20.10 -15.02 8.09
C LEU A 303 19.56 -15.67 6.80
N ASN A 304 20.36 -16.55 6.17
CA ASN A 304 19.96 -17.24 4.93
C ASN A 304 18.70 -18.09 5.14
N VAL A 305 18.48 -18.65 6.33
CA VAL A 305 17.30 -19.49 6.62
C VAL A 305 15.99 -18.69 6.57
N GLY A 306 15.99 -17.46 7.08
CA GLY A 306 14.83 -16.57 6.98
C GLY A 306 14.52 -16.16 5.55
N LEU A 307 15.55 -15.86 4.75
CA LEU A 307 15.38 -15.59 3.32
C LEU A 307 14.81 -16.80 2.57
N LEU A 308 15.34 -18.00 2.84
CA LEU A 308 14.84 -19.22 2.21
C LEU A 308 13.39 -19.48 2.57
N THR A 309 13.03 -19.31 3.84
CA THR A 309 11.65 -19.44 4.33
C THR A 309 10.74 -18.46 3.62
N PHE A 310 11.14 -17.19 3.54
CA PHE A 310 10.41 -16.16 2.81
C PHE A 310 10.23 -16.50 1.33
N PHE A 311 11.29 -16.88 0.62
CA PHE A 311 11.20 -17.21 -0.79
C PHE A 311 10.35 -18.45 -1.06
N ARG A 312 10.45 -19.47 -0.21
CA ARG A 312 9.61 -20.66 -0.32
C ARG A 312 8.14 -20.32 -0.10
N ARG A 313 7.85 -19.49 0.90
CA ARG A 313 6.51 -19.00 1.16
C ARG A 313 5.95 -18.19 0.00
N CYS A 314 6.74 -17.29 -0.60
CA CYS A 314 6.34 -16.58 -1.83
C CYS A 314 5.96 -17.57 -2.93
N PHE A 315 6.77 -18.61 -3.16
CA PHE A 315 6.48 -19.62 -4.16
C PHE A 315 5.20 -20.40 -3.86
N ASP A 316 5.00 -20.84 -2.62
CA ASP A 316 3.84 -21.62 -2.21
C ASP A 316 2.55 -20.80 -2.26
N ALA A 317 2.61 -19.51 -1.89
CA ALA A 317 1.48 -18.60 -1.93
C ALA A 317 1.12 -18.14 -3.35
N LEU A 318 2.05 -18.21 -4.31
CA LEU A 318 1.77 -17.88 -5.72
C LEU A 318 0.95 -18.99 -6.39
N LEU A 319 -0.08 -18.58 -7.14
CA LEU A 319 -0.79 -19.44 -8.07
C LEU A 319 0.14 -19.90 -9.22
N PRO A 320 -0.16 -21.01 -9.92
CA PRO A 320 0.55 -21.37 -11.14
C PRO A 320 0.61 -20.19 -12.12
N GLY A 321 1.75 -19.95 -12.76
CA GLY A 321 1.97 -18.77 -13.62
C GLY A 321 2.15 -17.45 -12.86
N GLY A 322 2.05 -17.45 -11.53
CA GLY A 322 2.19 -16.27 -10.69
C GLY A 322 3.60 -15.70 -10.69
N ARG A 323 3.72 -14.42 -10.31
CA ARG A 323 4.98 -13.65 -10.38
C ARG A 323 5.39 -13.08 -9.04
N LEU A 324 6.65 -13.29 -8.66
CA LEU A 324 7.31 -12.57 -7.58
C LEU A 324 8.08 -11.38 -8.16
N LEU A 325 7.68 -10.16 -7.83
CA LEU A 325 8.37 -8.92 -8.16
C LEU A 325 9.31 -8.54 -7.02
N LEU A 326 10.62 -8.66 -7.26
CA LEU A 326 11.66 -8.55 -6.23
C LEU A 326 12.55 -7.32 -6.49
N GLU A 327 12.73 -6.49 -5.48
CA GLU A 327 13.72 -5.39 -5.50
C GLU A 327 14.72 -5.61 -4.35
N PRO A 328 15.79 -6.39 -4.56
CA PRO A 328 16.77 -6.67 -3.52
C PRO A 328 17.65 -5.43 -3.24
N GLN A 329 18.03 -5.25 -1.98
CA GLN A 329 19.04 -4.24 -1.64
C GLN A 329 20.45 -4.84 -1.73
N PRO A 330 21.43 -4.09 -2.25
CA PRO A 330 22.81 -4.57 -2.35
C PRO A 330 23.41 -4.77 -0.96
N PHE A 331 24.26 -5.80 -0.85
CA PHE A 331 24.87 -6.23 0.41
C PHE A 331 25.74 -5.13 1.03
N SER A 332 26.33 -4.27 0.19
CA SER A 332 27.07 -3.07 0.61
C SER A 332 26.29 -2.11 1.53
N THR A 333 24.95 -2.20 1.58
CA THR A 333 24.10 -1.38 2.46
C THR A 333 23.82 -2.00 3.83
N TYR A 334 24.22 -3.25 4.07
CA TYR A 334 23.86 -4.01 5.27
C TYR A 334 24.55 -3.46 6.51
N ALA A 335 25.87 -3.28 6.45
CA ALA A 335 26.68 -2.76 7.57
C ALA A 335 26.12 -1.46 8.16
N ARG A 336 25.74 -0.52 7.28
CA ARG A 336 25.16 0.76 7.69
C ARG A 336 23.80 0.57 8.36
N SER A 337 23.00 -0.37 7.87
CA SER A 337 21.65 -0.62 8.37
C SER A 337 21.69 -1.30 9.74
N ALA A 338 22.53 -2.32 9.90
CA ALA A 338 22.76 -3.02 11.16
C ALA A 338 23.32 -2.08 12.25
N ARG A 339 24.27 -1.20 11.91
CA ARG A 339 24.78 -0.21 12.88
C ARG A 339 23.72 0.84 13.26
N ALA A 340 22.91 1.26 12.30
CA ALA A 340 21.90 2.30 12.52
C ALA A 340 20.65 1.81 13.26
N SER A 341 20.43 0.51 13.40
CA SER A 341 19.33 -0.05 14.20
C SER A 341 19.59 0.05 15.70
N HIS A 342 20.86 0.18 16.13
CA HIS A 342 21.26 0.10 17.53
C HIS A 342 20.84 -1.22 18.23
N GLU A 343 20.58 -2.27 17.46
CA GLU A 343 20.32 -3.62 17.97
C GLU A 343 21.59 -4.47 17.82
N GLN A 344 21.99 -5.16 18.90
CA GLN A 344 23.19 -5.99 18.90
C GLN A 344 23.02 -7.21 17.98
N ASP A 345 21.87 -7.89 18.06
CA ASP A 345 21.56 -9.07 17.26
C ASP A 345 21.71 -8.83 15.75
N LEU A 346 21.31 -7.65 15.25
CA LEU A 346 21.46 -7.30 13.83
C LEU A 346 22.93 -7.10 13.43
N GLN A 347 23.75 -6.59 14.35
CA GLN A 347 25.18 -6.41 14.12
C GLN A 347 25.90 -7.77 14.14
N ASP A 348 25.52 -8.65 15.06
CA ASP A 348 26.07 -10.01 15.17
C ASP A 348 25.67 -10.84 13.94
N ASN A 349 24.40 -10.78 13.53
CA ASN A 349 23.94 -11.40 12.30
C ASN A 349 24.66 -10.84 11.07
N TYR A 350 24.83 -9.51 10.98
CA TYR A 350 25.62 -8.94 9.89
C TYR A 350 27.05 -9.50 9.86
N ALA A 351 27.72 -9.62 11.00
CA ALA A 351 29.06 -10.20 11.07
C ALA A 351 29.10 -11.63 10.53
N ARG A 352 28.10 -12.46 10.87
CA ARG A 352 27.95 -13.84 10.34
C ARG A 352 27.70 -13.87 8.83
N LEU A 353 27.00 -12.88 8.29
CA LEU A 353 26.71 -12.81 6.85
C LEU A 353 27.92 -12.36 6.00
N VAL A 354 28.98 -11.80 6.60
CA VAL A 354 30.15 -11.31 5.84
C VAL A 354 30.92 -12.49 5.24
N GLU A 355 31.18 -13.53 6.04
CA GLU A 355 32.04 -14.65 5.70
C GLU A 355 31.73 -15.90 6.55
N GLY A 356 32.32 -17.04 6.20
CA GLY A 356 32.12 -18.30 6.92
C GLY A 356 30.89 -19.08 6.46
N ALA A 357 30.42 -20.00 7.31
CA ALA A 357 29.33 -20.92 6.97
C ALA A 357 27.98 -20.21 6.72
N ASP A 358 27.76 -19.08 7.40
CA ASP A 358 26.56 -18.25 7.27
C ASP A 358 26.73 -17.14 6.24
N LYS A 359 27.79 -17.17 5.40
CA LYS A 359 28.02 -16.14 4.37
C LYS A 359 26.72 -15.85 3.63
N GLY A 360 26.30 -14.59 3.69
CA GLY A 360 25.02 -14.17 3.18
C GLY A 360 24.94 -14.31 1.67
N TRP A 361 23.79 -14.75 1.17
CA TRP A 361 23.45 -14.67 -0.24
C TRP A 361 23.40 -13.22 -0.71
N ARG A 362 24.04 -12.94 -1.84
CA ARG A 362 24.15 -11.59 -2.41
C ARG A 362 23.47 -11.59 -3.77
N ALA A 363 22.42 -10.77 -3.91
CA ALA A 363 21.67 -10.67 -5.16
C ALA A 363 22.57 -10.24 -6.33
N GLU A 364 23.49 -9.31 -6.08
CA GLU A 364 24.46 -8.82 -7.07
C GLU A 364 25.49 -9.88 -7.53
N GLU A 365 25.66 -10.97 -6.78
CA GLU A 365 26.53 -12.10 -7.13
C GLU A 365 25.73 -13.26 -7.77
N GLY A 366 24.43 -13.08 -8.04
CA GLY A 366 23.56 -14.11 -8.62
C GLY A 366 23.06 -15.17 -7.63
N ASP A 367 23.36 -15.03 -6.34
CA ASP A 367 22.93 -16.03 -5.34
C ASP A 367 21.41 -16.14 -5.22
N PHE A 368 20.70 -15.01 -5.35
CA PHE A 368 19.24 -15.00 -5.25
C PHE A 368 18.61 -15.75 -6.44
N GLU A 369 19.14 -15.53 -7.64
CA GLU A 369 18.70 -16.24 -8.85
C GLU A 369 18.90 -17.74 -8.69
N ARG A 370 20.10 -18.16 -8.25
CA ARG A 370 20.41 -19.56 -7.96
C ARG A 370 19.43 -20.17 -6.96
N VAL A 371 19.21 -19.50 -5.82
CA VAL A 371 18.30 -19.99 -4.77
C VAL A 371 16.86 -20.08 -5.27
N LEU A 372 16.37 -19.04 -5.94
CA LEU A 372 14.98 -18.96 -6.38
C LEU A 372 14.68 -19.96 -7.50
N ILE A 373 15.62 -20.20 -8.42
CA ILE A 373 15.44 -21.15 -9.52
C ILE A 373 15.72 -22.59 -9.05
N GLU A 374 16.89 -22.86 -8.47
CA GLU A 374 17.36 -24.23 -8.21
C GLU A 374 16.79 -24.81 -6.91
N LEU A 375 16.67 -24.02 -5.85
CA LEU A 375 16.22 -24.51 -4.54
C LEU A 375 14.72 -24.33 -4.32
N VAL A 376 14.17 -23.19 -4.74
CA VAL A 376 12.76 -22.86 -4.52
C VAL A 376 11.88 -23.42 -5.63
N GLY A 377 12.30 -23.30 -6.89
CA GLY A 377 11.65 -23.90 -8.06
C GLY A 377 10.93 -22.92 -9.00
N PHE A 378 11.29 -21.63 -8.98
CA PHE A 378 10.81 -20.70 -10.02
C PHE A 378 11.37 -21.10 -11.38
N GLU A 379 10.58 -20.91 -12.44
CA GLU A 379 10.91 -21.37 -13.79
C GLU A 379 11.94 -20.47 -14.48
N LYS A 380 11.76 -19.16 -14.33
CA LYS A 380 12.62 -18.16 -14.96
C LYS A 380 12.71 -16.89 -14.15
N ARG A 381 13.82 -16.18 -14.37
CA ARG A 381 14.09 -14.83 -13.88
C ARG A 381 14.18 -13.85 -15.05
N GLU A 382 13.57 -12.68 -14.92
CA GLU A 382 13.69 -11.59 -15.89
C GLU A 382 14.02 -10.28 -15.16
N LEU A 383 14.83 -9.42 -15.76
CA LEU A 383 15.13 -8.09 -15.23
C LEU A 383 14.21 -7.07 -15.89
N LEU A 384 13.35 -6.41 -15.11
CA LEU A 384 12.46 -5.36 -15.62
C LEU A 384 13.17 -4.01 -15.79
N GLY A 385 14.22 -3.78 -15.01
CA GLY A 385 15.04 -2.57 -15.10
C GLY A 385 15.65 -2.19 -13.75
N GLU A 386 16.17 -0.97 -13.68
CA GLU A 386 16.68 -0.39 -12.44
C GLU A 386 15.92 0.88 -12.09
N THR A 387 15.66 1.06 -10.80
CA THR A 387 15.07 2.30 -10.26
C THR A 387 16.15 3.19 -9.65
N GLY A 388 15.81 4.40 -9.19
CA GLY A 388 16.73 5.29 -8.50
C GLY A 388 17.81 5.95 -9.39
N LYS A 389 18.43 7.01 -8.86
CA LYS A 389 19.49 7.76 -9.56
C LYS A 389 20.87 7.15 -9.31
N VAL A 390 21.81 7.35 -10.23
CA VAL A 390 23.23 7.04 -10.03
C VAL A 390 23.73 7.68 -8.73
N GLY A 391 24.44 6.91 -7.90
CA GLY A 391 24.92 7.34 -6.59
C GLY A 391 23.88 7.30 -5.45
N SER A 392 22.60 7.01 -5.75
CA SER A 392 21.56 6.83 -4.73
C SER A 392 21.59 5.44 -4.12
N THR A 393 21.32 5.34 -2.81
CA THR A 393 21.07 4.03 -2.14
C THR A 393 19.79 3.35 -2.59
N PHE A 394 18.94 4.04 -3.35
CA PHE A 394 17.72 3.51 -3.96
C PHE A 394 17.93 3.07 -5.41
N ARG A 395 19.16 3.14 -5.94
CA ARG A 395 19.43 2.52 -7.23
C ARG A 395 19.48 1.01 -7.09
N ARG A 396 18.44 0.33 -7.58
CA ARG A 396 18.24 -1.12 -7.36
C ARG A 396 17.54 -1.76 -8.56
N PRO A 397 17.91 -3.00 -8.92
CA PRO A 397 17.22 -3.76 -9.94
C PRO A 397 15.82 -4.14 -9.46
N VAL A 398 14.88 -4.22 -10.39
CA VAL A 398 13.58 -4.86 -10.21
C VAL A 398 13.56 -6.10 -11.06
N GLU A 399 13.50 -7.25 -10.40
CA GLU A 399 13.51 -8.57 -11.00
C GLU A 399 12.14 -9.21 -10.88
N VAL A 400 11.82 -10.11 -11.81
CA VAL A 400 10.64 -10.95 -11.73
C VAL A 400 11.03 -12.41 -11.77
N TYR A 401 10.42 -13.19 -10.90
CA TYR A 401 10.52 -14.65 -10.90
C TYR A 401 9.14 -15.23 -11.20
N THR A 402 9.06 -16.06 -12.25
CA THR A 402 7.78 -16.63 -12.71
C THR A 402 7.66 -18.07 -12.23
N LYS A 403 6.57 -18.40 -11.56
CA LYS A 403 6.23 -19.77 -11.17
C LYS A 403 5.66 -20.51 -12.37
N ARG A 404 6.14 -21.73 -12.63
CA ARG A 404 5.68 -22.54 -13.76
C ARG A 404 4.16 -22.77 -13.73
N GLY A 405 3.52 -22.74 -14.89
CA GLY A 405 2.12 -23.15 -15.11
C GLY A 405 1.28 -22.14 -15.89
N GLY A 406 0.34 -22.64 -16.70
CA GLY A 406 -0.60 -21.83 -17.51
C GLY A 406 -1.75 -21.25 -16.69
N GLY A 407 -1.44 -20.47 -15.65
CA GLY A 407 -2.44 -19.87 -14.76
C GLY A 407 -3.25 -18.73 -15.37
N SER A 408 -3.67 -17.76 -14.55
CA SER A 408 -4.56 -16.64 -14.91
C SER A 408 -4.06 -15.72 -16.05
N TRP A 409 -2.92 -16.05 -16.64
CA TRP A 409 -2.18 -15.31 -17.66
C TRP A 409 -2.48 -15.77 -19.09
N GLY A 410 -3.30 -16.81 -19.30
CA GLY A 410 -3.81 -17.18 -20.62
C GLY A 410 -2.74 -17.55 -21.65
N VAL A 411 -1.64 -18.18 -21.20
CA VAL A 411 -0.58 -18.72 -22.08
C VAL A 411 -0.66 -20.24 -22.10
#